data_AF-A0A933C6J3-F1
#
_entry.id   AF-A0A933C6J3-F1
#
_cell.length_a   1.000
_cell.length_b   1.000
_cell.length_c   1.000
_cell.angle_alpha   90.00
_cell.angle_beta   90.00
_cell.angle_gamma   90.00
#
_symmetry.space_group_name_H-M   'P 1'
#
loop_
_entity.id
_entity.type
_entity.pdbx_description
1 polymer ?
#
loop_
_entity_poly.entity_id
_entity_poly.type
_entity_poly.pdbx_seq_one_letter_code
_entity_poly.pdbx_strand_id
1 'polypeptide(L)'
;GGEWFASVGSTRNGGTAVFSVSGHVARPGLYEFPMGSSLMDVIGAAGGLREGRQLKAVIPGGTSTPILTATEAASAKMDFDSMRGLGTFLGAGGVIVLDDTADMVEVLYIIERFLWTESCGQCTPCREGSGWVTRILKRMVPAQGYAQDPDNLLRIGDNISGTVICALGETIGPVAKSIINKFRPEFEARIKKAPVGAHA
;
A
#
# COMPACT_ATOMS: atom_id res chain seq x y z
N GLY A 1 -8.97 -30.55 15.41
CA GLY A 1 -7.76 -31.13 14.79
C GLY A 1 -7.52 -30.50 13.43
N GLY A 2 -6.55 -30.98 12.65
CA GLY A 2 -6.19 -30.38 11.35
C GLY A 2 -7.34 -30.33 10.34
N GLU A 3 -8.15 -31.39 10.25
CA GLU A 3 -9.31 -31.45 9.35
C GLU A 3 -10.36 -30.36 9.63
N TRP A 4 -10.64 -30.12 10.91
CA TRP A 4 -11.55 -29.03 11.31
C TRP A 4 -10.98 -27.66 10.97
N PHE A 5 -9.68 -27.43 11.17
CA PHE A 5 -9.06 -26.15 10.83
C PHE A 5 -9.10 -25.92 9.31
N ALA A 6 -8.78 -26.97 8.52
CA ALA A 6 -8.82 -26.92 7.07
C ALA A 6 -10.23 -26.75 6.48
N SER A 7 -11.29 -27.13 7.22
CA SER A 7 -12.68 -26.95 6.79
C SER A 7 -13.24 -25.55 7.06
N VAL A 8 -12.53 -24.73 7.85
CA VAL A 8 -12.85 -23.30 8.04
C VAL A 8 -12.22 -22.50 6.90
N GLY A 9 -12.90 -21.47 6.41
CA GLY A 9 -12.38 -20.56 5.39
C GLY A 9 -12.63 -21.01 3.95
N SER A 10 -11.90 -20.44 2.99
CA SER A 10 -12.10 -20.71 1.56
C SER A 10 -11.26 -21.89 1.04
N THR A 11 -11.67 -22.46 -0.10
CA THR A 11 -10.99 -23.60 -0.71
C THR A 11 -9.51 -23.30 -0.95
N ARG A 12 -8.61 -24.21 -0.53
CA ARG A 12 -7.14 -24.08 -0.51
C ARG A 12 -6.58 -23.01 0.42
N ASN A 13 -7.42 -22.30 1.17
CA ASN A 13 -7.05 -21.30 2.16
C ASN A 13 -7.75 -21.65 3.47
N GLY A 14 -7.51 -22.86 3.97
CA GLY A 14 -8.16 -23.37 5.18
C GLY A 14 -7.62 -22.69 6.44
N GLY A 15 -8.51 -22.42 7.39
CA GLY A 15 -8.19 -21.89 8.70
C GLY A 15 -8.72 -20.47 8.96
N THR A 16 -8.20 -19.92 10.05
CA THR A 16 -8.41 -18.52 10.46
C THR A 16 -7.10 -17.75 10.34
N ALA A 17 -7.21 -16.43 10.26
CA ALA A 17 -6.10 -15.51 10.38
C ALA A 17 -6.47 -14.38 11.35
N VAL A 18 -5.45 -13.88 12.05
CA VAL A 18 -5.58 -12.69 12.88
C VAL A 18 -5.20 -11.49 12.02
N PHE A 19 -6.16 -10.59 11.82
CA PHE A 19 -5.97 -9.35 11.08
C PHE A 19 -5.70 -8.20 12.05
N SER A 20 -4.58 -7.51 11.83
CA SER A 20 -4.23 -6.29 12.57
C SER A 20 -4.82 -5.09 11.85
N VAL A 21 -5.98 -4.64 12.30
CA VAL A 21 -6.70 -3.51 11.69
C VAL A 21 -6.24 -2.20 12.33
N SER A 22 -5.76 -1.28 11.52
CA SER A 22 -5.17 -0.01 11.92
C SER A 22 -5.54 1.13 10.96
N GLY A 23 -5.04 2.34 11.24
CA GLY A 23 -5.31 3.52 10.41
C GLY A 23 -6.59 4.25 10.81
N HIS A 24 -7.42 4.56 9.83
CA HIS A 24 -8.59 5.44 9.96
C HIS A 24 -9.88 4.69 10.32
N VAL A 25 -9.79 3.79 11.31
CA VAL A 25 -10.94 3.06 11.88
C VAL A 25 -11.29 3.55 13.29
N ALA A 26 -12.51 3.27 13.73
CA ALA A 26 -13.00 3.67 15.06
C ALA A 26 -12.36 2.88 16.21
N ARG A 27 -12.08 1.59 16.01
CA ARG A 27 -11.50 0.68 17.00
C ARG A 27 -10.36 -0.16 16.40
N PRO A 28 -9.15 0.41 16.26
CA PRO A 28 -7.98 -0.37 15.86
C PRO A 28 -7.73 -1.54 16.80
N GLY A 29 -7.27 -2.67 16.27
CA GLY A 29 -7.06 -3.87 17.08
C GLY A 29 -6.76 -5.12 16.27
N LEU A 30 -6.70 -6.24 16.97
CA LEU A 30 -6.53 -7.58 16.39
C LEU A 30 -7.89 -8.26 16.31
N TYR A 31 -8.23 -8.76 15.13
CA TYR A 31 -9.50 -9.41 14.87
C TYR A 31 -9.26 -10.73 14.13
N GLU A 32 -9.71 -11.84 14.72
CA GLU A 32 -9.60 -13.16 14.10
C GLU A 32 -10.80 -13.43 13.21
N PHE A 33 -10.54 -13.85 11.97
CA PHE A 33 -11.57 -14.19 10.99
C PHE A 33 -11.19 -15.46 10.21
N PRO A 34 -12.18 -16.23 9.74
CA PRO A 34 -11.96 -17.25 8.73
C PRO A 34 -11.30 -16.65 7.48
N MET A 35 -10.36 -17.38 6.91
CA MET A 35 -9.76 -17.03 5.62
C MET A 35 -10.86 -16.92 4.54
N GLY A 36 -10.77 -15.90 3.69
CA GLY A 36 -11.78 -15.60 2.66
C GLY A 36 -12.97 -14.79 3.16
N SER A 37 -12.96 -14.34 4.42
CA SER A 37 -13.92 -13.35 4.93
C SER A 37 -13.87 -12.05 4.13
N SER A 38 -14.96 -11.29 4.11
CA SER A 38 -14.98 -9.98 3.44
C SER A 38 -14.01 -9.01 4.14
N LEU A 39 -13.21 -8.26 3.37
CA LEU A 39 -12.41 -7.17 3.94
C LEU A 39 -13.31 -6.14 4.64
N MET A 40 -14.51 -5.90 4.12
CA MET A 40 -15.48 -4.98 4.74
C MET A 40 -16.01 -5.49 6.09
N ASP A 41 -16.13 -6.80 6.28
CA ASP A 41 -16.53 -7.37 7.58
C ASP A 41 -15.41 -7.19 8.61
N VAL A 42 -14.16 -7.38 8.20
CA VAL A 42 -12.97 -7.13 9.03
C VAL A 42 -12.89 -5.66 9.46
N ILE A 43 -13.12 -4.72 8.54
CA ILE A 43 -13.18 -3.28 8.86
C ILE A 43 -14.39 -2.98 9.76
N GLY A 44 -15.54 -3.63 9.53
CA GLY A 44 -16.74 -3.49 10.35
C GLY A 44 -16.54 -3.91 11.80
N ALA A 45 -15.81 -5.01 12.05
CA ALA A 45 -15.45 -5.44 13.40
C ALA A 45 -14.61 -4.39 14.14
N ALA A 46 -13.72 -3.72 13.42
CA ALA A 46 -12.97 -2.55 13.90
C ALA A 46 -13.82 -1.27 14.07
N GLY A 47 -15.15 -1.38 14.04
CA GLY A 47 -16.08 -0.27 14.22
C GLY A 47 -16.30 0.57 12.98
N GLY A 48 -15.84 0.12 11.81
CA GLY A 48 -15.89 0.90 10.59
C GLY A 48 -14.89 2.05 10.59
N LEU A 49 -15.09 2.98 9.65
CA LEU A 49 -14.31 4.21 9.56
C LEU A 49 -14.59 5.14 10.74
N ARG A 50 -13.71 6.13 10.91
CA ARG A 50 -13.99 7.29 11.77
C ARG A 50 -15.29 7.99 11.32
N GLU A 51 -15.97 8.63 12.26
CA GLU A 51 -17.28 9.26 12.05
C GLU A 51 -17.25 10.30 10.91
N GLY A 52 -18.23 10.23 10.00
CA GLY A 52 -18.38 11.17 8.89
C GLY A 52 -17.33 11.03 7.78
N ARG A 53 -16.54 9.95 7.78
CA ARG A 53 -15.47 9.72 6.79
C ARG A 53 -15.87 8.69 5.74
N GLN A 54 -15.23 8.75 4.59
CA GLN A 54 -15.43 7.80 3.48
C GLN A 54 -14.17 7.00 3.21
N LEU A 55 -14.33 5.75 2.79
CA LEU A 55 -13.18 4.90 2.47
C LEU A 55 -12.50 5.45 1.22
N LYS A 56 -11.19 5.71 1.30
CA LYS A 56 -10.38 6.08 0.15
C LYS A 56 -9.61 4.89 -0.38
N ALA A 57 -8.91 4.18 0.52
CA ALA A 57 -8.05 3.08 0.15
C ALA A 57 -7.78 2.14 1.34
N VAL A 58 -7.28 0.93 1.05
CA VAL A 58 -6.84 -0.03 2.07
C VAL A 58 -5.54 -0.68 1.62
N ILE A 59 -4.56 -0.76 2.51
CA ILE A 59 -3.41 -1.65 2.36
C ILE A 59 -3.77 -2.96 3.08
N PRO A 60 -4.04 -4.06 2.37
CA PRO A 60 -4.68 -5.23 2.98
C PRO A 60 -3.74 -6.13 3.77
N GLY A 61 -2.42 -6.09 3.50
CA GLY A 61 -1.47 -7.08 4.01
C GLY A 61 -0.17 -6.52 4.57
N GLY A 62 -0.20 -5.28 5.04
CA GLY A 62 0.96 -4.53 5.51
C GLY A 62 1.57 -3.67 4.40
N THR A 63 2.45 -2.75 4.76
CA THR A 63 3.05 -1.76 3.85
C THR A 63 3.78 -2.37 2.66
N SER A 64 4.09 -3.66 2.72
CA SER A 64 4.70 -4.42 1.62
C SER A 64 3.73 -4.90 0.54
N THR A 65 2.45 -4.52 0.63
CA THR A 65 1.41 -4.99 -0.29
C THR A 65 0.84 -3.84 -1.14
N PRO A 66 0.58 -4.07 -2.44
CA PRO A 66 -0.11 -3.10 -3.28
C PRO A 66 -1.43 -2.63 -2.67
N ILE A 67 -1.70 -1.34 -2.73
CA ILE A 67 -2.92 -0.76 -2.16
C ILE A 67 -4.16 -1.14 -2.97
N LEU A 68 -5.31 -1.23 -2.30
CA LEU A 68 -6.64 -1.35 -2.91
C LEU A 68 -7.36 0.01 -2.83
N THR A 69 -8.02 0.40 -3.93
CA THR A 69 -9.03 1.47 -3.92
C THR A 69 -10.24 1.05 -3.10
N ALA A 70 -11.08 2.02 -2.70
CA ALA A 70 -12.34 1.73 -2.02
C ALA A 70 -13.23 0.72 -2.79
N THR A 71 -13.27 0.84 -4.13
CA THR A 71 -14.06 -0.06 -4.99
C THR A 71 -13.51 -1.49 -4.98
N GLU A 72 -12.19 -1.66 -5.09
CA GLU A 72 -11.58 -3.00 -5.02
C GLU A 72 -11.71 -3.60 -3.61
N ALA A 73 -11.58 -2.77 -2.57
CA ALA A 73 -11.74 -3.20 -1.19
C ALA A 73 -13.16 -3.69 -0.88
N ALA A 74 -14.19 -3.11 -1.52
CA ALA A 74 -15.58 -3.51 -1.32
C ALA A 74 -15.88 -4.95 -1.76
N SER A 75 -15.15 -5.48 -2.75
CA SER A 75 -15.29 -6.86 -3.24
C SER A 75 -14.20 -7.81 -2.73
N ALA A 76 -13.20 -7.30 -2.00
CA ALA A 76 -12.04 -8.08 -1.58
C ALA A 76 -12.39 -9.14 -0.53
N LYS A 77 -11.84 -10.35 -0.72
CA LYS A 77 -11.87 -11.47 0.22
C LYS A 77 -10.49 -11.69 0.82
N MET A 78 -10.44 -11.86 2.13
CA MET A 78 -9.21 -11.95 2.93
C MET A 78 -8.61 -13.36 2.89
N ASP A 79 -8.21 -13.81 1.69
CA ASP A 79 -7.40 -15.01 1.47
C ASP A 79 -6.30 -14.78 0.42
N PHE A 80 -5.37 -15.72 0.28
CA PHE A 80 -4.20 -15.54 -0.59
C PHE A 80 -4.58 -15.48 -2.08
N ASP A 81 -5.50 -16.33 -2.51
CA ASP A 81 -5.88 -16.43 -3.93
C ASP A 81 -6.68 -15.21 -4.39
N SER A 82 -7.65 -14.77 -3.60
CA SER A 82 -8.50 -13.62 -3.92
C SER A 82 -7.70 -12.31 -3.93
N MET A 83 -6.80 -12.13 -2.96
CA MET A 83 -5.92 -10.95 -2.93
C MET A 83 -4.98 -10.92 -4.13
N ARG A 84 -4.43 -12.07 -4.51
CA ARG A 84 -3.61 -12.19 -5.73
C ARG A 84 -4.40 -11.85 -6.99
N GLY A 85 -5.67 -12.25 -7.05
CA GLY A 85 -6.59 -11.91 -8.14
C GLY A 85 -6.82 -10.40 -8.30
N LEU A 86 -6.68 -9.62 -7.23
CA LEU A 86 -6.76 -8.15 -7.23
C LEU A 86 -5.40 -7.46 -7.48
N GLY A 87 -4.34 -8.22 -7.79
CA GLY A 87 -3.01 -7.67 -7.99
C GLY A 87 -2.34 -7.19 -6.69
N THR A 88 -2.78 -7.69 -5.54
CA THR A 88 -2.18 -7.44 -4.22
C THR A 88 -1.90 -8.77 -3.51
N PHE A 89 -1.55 -8.73 -2.23
CA PHE A 89 -1.26 -9.91 -1.42
C PHE A 89 -1.87 -9.74 -0.02
N LEU A 90 -2.20 -10.87 0.62
CA LEU A 90 -2.67 -10.87 2.00
C LEU A 90 -1.56 -10.50 3.01
N GLY A 91 -0.30 -10.75 2.64
CA GLY A 91 0.87 -10.48 3.47
C GLY A 91 0.74 -11.06 4.88
N ALA A 92 1.08 -10.25 5.89
CA ALA A 92 0.99 -10.64 7.30
C ALA A 92 -0.40 -10.38 7.93
N GLY A 93 -1.41 -9.99 7.14
CA GLY A 93 -2.73 -9.59 7.66
C GLY A 93 -2.76 -8.21 8.34
N GLY A 94 -1.78 -7.35 8.05
CA GLY A 94 -1.75 -5.96 8.52
C GLY A 94 -2.67 -5.06 7.69
N VAL A 95 -3.92 -4.89 8.10
CA VAL A 95 -4.90 -4.07 7.39
C VAL A 95 -4.75 -2.60 7.81
N ILE A 96 -4.32 -1.74 6.89
CA ILE A 96 -4.23 -0.29 7.11
C ILE A 96 -5.33 0.39 6.31
N VAL A 97 -6.32 0.95 7.02
CA VAL A 97 -7.47 1.61 6.41
C VAL A 97 -7.19 3.10 6.27
N LEU A 98 -7.44 3.66 5.08
CA LEU A 98 -7.24 5.07 4.78
C LEU A 98 -8.58 5.69 4.34
N ASP A 99 -9.01 6.71 5.07
CA ASP A 99 -10.18 7.51 4.72
C ASP A 99 -9.84 8.65 3.75
N ASP A 100 -10.82 9.46 3.39
CA ASP A 100 -10.72 10.60 2.48
C ASP A 100 -9.81 11.75 2.98
N THR A 101 -9.24 11.69 4.19
CA THR A 101 -8.22 12.68 4.65
C THR A 101 -6.82 12.29 4.20
N ALA A 102 -6.60 11.03 3.84
CA ALA A 102 -5.25 10.54 3.59
C ALA A 102 -4.66 11.18 2.33
N ASP A 103 -3.47 11.75 2.44
CA ASP A 103 -2.66 12.24 1.33
C ASP A 103 -1.87 11.09 0.72
N MET A 104 -2.17 10.68 -0.50
CA MET A 104 -1.56 9.49 -1.09
C MET A 104 -0.08 9.68 -1.44
N VAL A 105 0.38 10.92 -1.60
CA VAL A 105 1.81 11.22 -1.81
C VAL A 105 2.56 11.09 -0.49
N GLU A 106 1.99 11.56 0.60
CA GLU A 106 2.56 11.40 1.94
C GLU A 106 2.53 9.93 2.41
N VAL A 107 1.44 9.20 2.14
CA VAL A 107 1.35 7.76 2.41
C VAL A 107 2.49 7.01 1.73
N LEU A 108 2.70 7.23 0.42
CA LEU A 108 3.79 6.58 -0.30
C LEU A 108 5.16 7.02 0.24
N TYR A 109 5.33 8.31 0.57
CA TYR A 109 6.57 8.81 1.17
C TYR A 109 6.92 8.10 2.48
N ILE A 110 5.95 7.92 3.38
CA ILE A 110 6.18 7.25 4.67
C ILE A 110 6.58 5.79 4.46
N ILE A 111 5.90 5.08 3.56
CA ILE A 111 6.20 3.67 3.25
C ILE A 111 7.60 3.54 2.66
N GLU A 112 7.91 4.31 1.63
CA GLU A 112 9.21 4.23 0.94
C GLU A 112 10.36 4.67 1.84
N ARG A 113 10.14 5.69 2.69
CA ARG A 113 11.11 6.09 3.70
C ARG A 113 11.38 4.96 4.70
N PHE A 114 10.34 4.25 5.14
CA PHE A 114 10.50 3.08 6.02
C PHE A 114 11.31 1.99 5.32
N LEU A 115 10.97 1.61 4.09
CA LEU A 115 11.70 0.59 3.33
C LEU A 115 13.16 0.97 3.08
N TRP A 116 13.45 2.24 2.80
CA TRP A 116 14.82 2.73 2.67
C TRP A 116 15.58 2.69 4.00
N THR A 117 14.94 3.10 5.10
CA THR A 117 15.58 3.13 6.43
C THR A 117 15.88 1.72 6.96
N GLU A 118 14.96 0.78 6.72
CA GLU A 118 15.07 -0.62 7.14
C GLU A 118 15.76 -1.51 6.08
N SER A 119 16.34 -0.90 5.04
CA SER A 119 17.17 -1.63 4.07
C SER A 119 18.53 -1.95 4.68
N CYS A 120 18.94 -3.21 4.60
CA CYS A 120 20.29 -3.62 5.03
C CYS A 120 21.42 -3.05 4.15
N GLY A 121 21.07 -2.49 2.98
CA GLY A 121 22.03 -1.84 2.08
C GLY A 121 22.92 -2.78 1.27
N GLN A 122 22.70 -4.10 1.30
CA GLN A 122 23.57 -5.08 0.65
C GLN A 122 23.53 -4.99 -0.88
N CYS A 123 22.35 -5.03 -1.50
CA CYS A 123 22.21 -4.93 -2.95
C CYS A 123 22.08 -3.47 -3.39
N THR A 124 22.89 -3.05 -4.37
CA THR A 124 22.93 -1.68 -4.87
C THR A 124 21.58 -1.17 -5.38
N PRO A 125 20.78 -1.95 -6.15
CA PRO A 125 19.48 -1.48 -6.62
C PRO A 125 18.53 -1.11 -5.47
N CYS A 126 18.47 -1.93 -4.42
CA CYS A 126 17.68 -1.62 -3.22
C CYS A 126 18.26 -0.43 -2.45
N ARG A 127 19.57 -0.43 -2.16
CA ARG A 127 20.23 0.62 -1.34
C ARG A 127 20.09 2.01 -1.96
N GLU A 128 20.43 2.14 -3.24
CA GLU A 128 20.44 3.43 -3.92
C GLU A 128 19.05 3.79 -4.47
N GLY A 129 18.34 2.82 -5.04
CA GLY A 129 17.04 3.01 -5.66
C GLY A 129 15.97 3.47 -4.66
N SER A 130 15.84 2.78 -3.51
CA SER A 130 14.90 3.22 -2.46
C SER A 130 15.25 4.62 -1.91
N GLY A 131 16.54 4.95 -1.83
CA GLY A 131 17.01 6.27 -1.44
C GLY A 131 16.62 7.35 -2.46
N TRP A 132 16.68 7.05 -3.76
CA TRP A 132 16.22 7.96 -4.81
C TRP A 132 14.70 8.18 -4.77
N VAL A 133 13.93 7.10 -4.69
CA VAL A 133 12.47 7.13 -4.52
C VAL A 133 12.08 8.01 -3.33
N THR A 134 12.69 7.76 -2.16
CA THR A 134 12.43 8.52 -0.93
C THR A 134 12.73 10.01 -1.08
N ARG A 135 13.83 10.39 -1.75
CA ARG A 135 14.21 11.80 -1.96
C ARG A 135 13.26 12.52 -2.91
N ILE A 136 12.79 11.85 -3.97
CA ILE A 136 11.78 12.40 -4.88
C ILE A 136 10.49 12.65 -4.10
N LEU A 137 9.99 11.66 -3.37
CA LEU A 137 8.75 11.77 -2.59
C LEU A 137 8.85 12.85 -1.50
N LYS A 138 9.97 12.93 -0.78
CA LYS A 138 10.24 13.98 0.22
C LYS A 138 10.11 15.38 -0.38
N ARG A 139 10.49 15.57 -1.64
CA ARG A 139 10.33 16.84 -2.38
C ARG A 139 8.89 17.05 -2.86
N MET A 140 8.21 15.99 -3.30
CA MET A 140 6.82 16.09 -3.76
C MET A 140 5.85 16.43 -2.62
N VAL A 141 6.06 15.93 -1.40
CA VAL A 141 5.19 16.22 -0.24
C VAL A 141 4.94 17.73 -0.07
N PRO A 142 5.94 18.64 -0.01
CA PRO A 142 5.71 20.09 0.05
C PRO A 142 5.38 20.76 -1.30
N ALA A 143 4.85 20.01 -2.28
CA ALA A 143 4.50 20.48 -3.63
C ALA A 143 5.68 21.09 -4.43
N GLN A 144 6.88 20.51 -4.27
CA GLN A 144 8.08 20.92 -5.01
C GLN A 144 8.48 19.89 -6.08
N GLY A 145 7.57 19.01 -6.49
CA GLY A 145 7.83 17.99 -7.48
C GLY A 145 8.12 18.56 -8.87
N TYR A 146 8.85 17.81 -9.68
CA TYR A 146 9.02 18.06 -11.11
C TYR A 146 7.97 17.29 -11.91
N ALA A 147 7.69 17.77 -13.12
CA ALA A 147 6.68 17.15 -13.98
C ALA A 147 6.97 15.66 -14.28
N GLN A 148 8.25 15.29 -14.35
CA GLN A 148 8.70 13.93 -14.63
C GLN A 148 8.76 13.03 -13.39
N ASP A 149 8.53 13.56 -12.18
CA ASP A 149 8.70 12.79 -10.95
C ASP A 149 7.79 11.56 -10.86
N PRO A 150 6.48 11.62 -11.17
CA PRO A 150 5.63 10.44 -11.15
C PRO A 150 6.14 9.32 -12.06
N ASP A 151 6.58 9.65 -13.28
CA ASP A 151 7.11 8.67 -14.23
C ASP A 151 8.48 8.15 -13.81
N ASN A 152 9.32 9.02 -13.25
CA ASN A 152 10.61 8.62 -12.71
C ASN A 152 10.46 7.64 -11.54
N LEU A 153 9.49 7.85 -10.65
CA LEU A 153 9.21 6.93 -9.55
C LEU A 153 8.85 5.53 -10.08
N LEU A 154 7.97 5.45 -11.09
CA LEU A 154 7.62 4.19 -11.74
C LEU A 154 8.84 3.52 -12.39
N ARG A 155 9.62 4.29 -13.16
CA ARG A 155 10.82 3.79 -13.84
C ARG A 155 11.90 3.30 -12.86
N ILE A 156 12.10 4.01 -11.74
CA ILE A 156 13.04 3.57 -10.70
C ILE A 156 12.53 2.28 -10.07
N GLY A 157 11.24 2.21 -9.74
CA GLY A 157 10.62 0.99 -9.20
C GLY A 157 10.80 -0.23 -10.10
N ASP A 158 10.47 -0.11 -11.39
CA ASP A 158 10.62 -1.18 -12.37
C ASP A 158 12.09 -1.63 -12.55
N ASN A 159 13.06 -0.73 -12.36
CA ASN A 159 14.49 -1.08 -12.42
C ASN A 159 15.02 -1.77 -11.14
N ILE A 160 14.35 -1.60 -10.00
CA ILE A 160 14.71 -2.27 -8.75
C ILE A 160 14.18 -3.71 -8.76
N SER A 161 12.93 -3.90 -9.16
CA SER A 161 12.29 -5.22 -9.19
C SER A 161 13.07 -6.21 -10.07
N GLY A 162 13.27 -7.44 -9.56
CA GLY A 162 14.03 -8.49 -10.25
C GLY A 162 15.56 -8.32 -10.25
N THR A 163 16.10 -7.24 -9.69
CA THR A 163 17.57 -7.01 -9.59
C THR A 163 18.09 -6.97 -8.15
N VAL A 164 17.26 -7.37 -7.19
CA VAL A 164 17.55 -7.36 -5.75
C VAL A 164 17.71 -8.77 -5.19
N ILE A 165 18.24 -8.86 -3.97
CA ILE A 165 18.52 -10.14 -3.31
C ILE A 165 17.30 -10.68 -2.55
N CYS A 166 16.50 -9.81 -1.93
CA CYS A 166 15.41 -10.22 -1.03
C CYS A 166 14.09 -9.48 -1.31
N ALA A 167 13.02 -9.95 -0.68
CA ALA A 167 11.66 -9.45 -0.88
C ALA A 167 11.44 -7.99 -0.46
N LEU A 168 12.29 -7.41 0.39
CA LEU A 168 12.21 -5.98 0.72
C LEU A 168 12.43 -5.14 -0.54
N GLY A 169 13.45 -5.46 -1.34
CA GLY A 169 13.71 -4.77 -2.60
C GLY A 169 12.57 -4.97 -3.62
N GLU A 170 12.00 -6.18 -3.66
CA GLU A 170 10.88 -6.52 -4.56
C GLU A 170 9.59 -5.77 -4.21
N THR A 171 9.50 -5.21 -3.02
CA THR A 171 8.32 -4.48 -2.55
C THR A 171 8.25 -3.05 -3.10
N ILE A 172 9.39 -2.38 -3.24
CA ILE A 172 9.49 -0.94 -3.58
C ILE A 172 8.72 -0.61 -4.86
N GLY A 173 9.07 -1.29 -5.96
CA GLY A 173 8.45 -1.02 -7.27
C GLY A 173 6.93 -1.25 -7.28
N PRO A 174 6.42 -2.43 -6.93
CA PRO A 174 4.99 -2.74 -6.93
C PRO A 174 4.16 -1.83 -6.02
N VAL A 175 4.66 -1.47 -4.83
CA VAL A 175 3.93 -0.57 -3.92
C VAL A 175 3.85 0.84 -4.49
N ALA A 176 4.99 1.41 -4.93
CA ALA A 176 5.01 2.70 -5.58
C ALA A 176 4.09 2.74 -6.81
N LYS A 177 4.18 1.72 -7.68
CA LYS A 177 3.37 1.58 -8.88
C LYS A 177 1.87 1.51 -8.58
N SER A 178 1.48 0.76 -7.55
CA SER A 178 0.08 0.65 -7.16
C SER A 178 -0.50 1.99 -6.69
N ILE A 179 0.19 2.68 -5.78
CA ILE A 179 -0.28 3.96 -5.25
C ILE A 179 -0.27 5.04 -6.33
N ILE A 180 0.82 5.17 -7.10
CA ILE A 180 0.94 6.19 -8.15
C ILE A 180 -0.12 5.98 -9.22
N ASN A 181 -0.33 4.77 -9.72
CA ASN A 181 -1.30 4.55 -10.80
C ASN A 181 -2.74 4.79 -10.36
N LYS A 182 -3.09 4.39 -9.13
CA LYS A 182 -4.45 4.54 -8.59
C LYS A 182 -4.78 5.97 -8.16
N PHE A 183 -3.77 6.76 -7.79
CA PHE A 183 -3.94 8.12 -7.26
C PHE A 183 -3.09 9.16 -8.01
N ARG A 184 -2.76 8.91 -9.28
CA ARG A 184 -1.91 9.77 -10.12
C ARG A 184 -2.27 11.25 -10.07
N PRO A 185 -3.55 11.66 -10.10
CA PRO A 185 -3.90 13.07 -10.00
C PRO A 185 -3.37 13.77 -8.74
N GLU A 186 -3.24 13.06 -7.61
CA GLU A 186 -2.67 13.62 -6.38
C GLU A 186 -1.16 13.86 -6.49
N PHE A 187 -0.45 13.01 -7.23
CA PHE A 187 0.98 13.20 -7.52
C PHE A 187 1.20 14.36 -8.50
N GLU A 188 0.36 14.49 -9.52
CA GLU A 188 0.41 15.58 -10.49
C GLU A 188 0.11 16.93 -9.82
N ALA A 189 -0.80 16.96 -8.83
CA ALA A 189 -1.08 18.15 -8.03
C ALA A 189 0.12 18.62 -7.18
N ARG A 190 1.14 17.78 -6.96
CA ARG A 190 2.38 18.13 -6.24
C ARG A 190 3.51 18.67 -7.13
N ILE A 191 3.26 18.78 -8.43
CA ILE A 191 4.22 19.39 -9.35
C ILE A 191 4.30 20.89 -9.07
N LYS A 192 5.52 21.40 -8.90
CA LYS A 192 5.79 22.82 -8.72
C LYS A 192 5.24 23.59 -9.92
N LYS A 193 4.27 24.46 -9.68
CA LYS A 193 3.76 25.36 -10.72
C LYS A 193 4.88 26.30 -11.16
N ALA A 194 5.05 26.47 -12.46
CA ALA A 194 5.91 27.54 -12.97
C ALA A 194 5.38 28.88 -12.42
N PRO A 195 6.27 29.82 -12.05
CA PRO A 195 5.82 31.16 -11.70
C PRO A 195 5.01 31.73 -12.87
N VAL A 196 3.80 32.21 -12.57
CA VAL A 196 2.93 32.87 -13.54
C VAL A 196 3.71 34.07 -14.10
N GLY A 197 4.08 34.03 -15.38
CA GLY A 197 4.85 35.09 -16.04
C GLY A 197 6.26 34.73 -16.50
N ALA A 198 6.73 33.49 -16.32
CA ALA A 198 7.96 33.02 -16.98
C ALA A 198 7.70 32.72 -18.47
N HIS A 199 7.49 33.78 -19.26
CA HIS A 199 7.69 33.71 -20.71
C HIS A 199 9.19 33.86 -20.98
N ALA A 200 9.76 32.85 -21.64
CA ALA A 200 11.06 32.95 -22.30
C ALA A 200 10.99 33.90 -23.50
#